data_AF-A0A1U7YEA4-F1
#
_entry.id   AF-A0A1U7YEA4-F1
#
_cell.length_a   1.000
_cell.length_b   1.000
_cell.length_c   1.000
_cell.angle_alpha   90.00
_cell.angle_beta   90.00
_cell.angle_gamma   90.00
#
_symmetry.space_group_name_H-M   'P 1'
#
loop_
_entity.id
_entity.type
_entity.pdbx_description
1 polymer ?
#
loop_
_entity_poly.entity_id
_entity_poly.type
_entity_poly.pdbx_seq_one_letter_code
_entity_poly.pdbx_strand_id
1 'polypeptide(L)'
;MVVGSMVIPKYFDPKTIYTPKDIQTDMLFEHGVNLTYMYAWSAKEKALQFLRGHPADSYSKLPSYLSILEKTYRGLVVVVYGTFLKSAYRGITLTSSTMDAAGTILLLVYVVVDSENDASWKWFYEPFKHAYGERPNMCVVSDRNESILKATSIVYPGMPHYSCMWHIWTNIRAKFKKGHLKLSELYFATAQSFTLDEFNERMSKIEEIDPRVKAYLYDIGYHRWSRVHAKVNRTWIMTSNIAESLNAVQNM
;
A
#
# COMPACT_ATOMS: atom_id res chain seq x y z
N MET A 1 -17.76 24.61 -12.91
CA MET A 1 -19.22 24.35 -12.89
C MET A 1 -19.79 24.98 -11.63
N VAL A 2 -20.77 25.87 -11.78
CA VAL A 2 -21.30 26.72 -10.69
C VAL A 2 -21.97 25.89 -9.58
N VAL A 3 -22.74 24.86 -9.93
CA VAL A 3 -23.38 23.95 -8.97
C VAL A 3 -22.36 23.31 -8.03
N GLY A 4 -21.20 22.91 -8.55
CA GLY A 4 -20.14 22.31 -7.74
C GLY A 4 -19.62 23.23 -6.63
N SER A 5 -19.52 24.54 -6.87
CA SER A 5 -19.15 25.50 -5.81
C SER A 5 -20.26 25.74 -4.79
N MET A 6 -21.53 25.64 -5.21
CA MET A 6 -22.68 25.91 -4.34
C MET A 6 -22.87 24.82 -3.27
N VAL A 7 -22.54 23.57 -3.61
CA VAL A 7 -22.72 22.42 -2.71
C VAL A 7 -21.52 22.14 -1.80
N ILE A 8 -20.41 22.89 -1.92
CA ILE A 8 -19.21 22.74 -1.07
C ILE A 8 -19.54 22.71 0.42
N PRO A 9 -20.37 23.63 0.97
CA PRO A 9 -20.63 23.67 2.41
C PRO A 9 -21.29 22.40 2.95
N LYS A 10 -22.05 21.68 2.11
CA LYS A 10 -22.73 20.42 2.47
C LYS A 10 -21.74 19.27 2.69
N TYR A 11 -20.47 19.44 2.33
CA TYR A 11 -19.38 18.46 2.47
C TYR A 11 -18.32 18.84 3.52
N PHE A 12 -18.52 19.91 4.31
CA PHE A 12 -17.57 20.28 5.36
C PHE A 12 -17.53 19.30 6.53
N ASP A 13 -18.68 18.74 6.92
CA ASP A 13 -18.73 17.69 7.93
C ASP A 13 -18.54 16.32 7.26
N PRO A 14 -17.41 15.62 7.50
CA PRO A 14 -17.16 14.30 6.94
C PRO A 14 -18.10 13.22 7.49
N LYS A 15 -18.99 13.49 8.45
CA LYS A 15 -20.04 12.55 8.85
C LYS A 15 -21.31 12.66 8.01
N THR A 16 -21.46 13.76 7.27
CA THR A 16 -22.66 14.02 6.46
C THR A 16 -22.58 13.24 5.15
N ILE A 17 -23.55 12.35 4.92
CA ILE A 17 -23.70 11.65 3.64
C ILE A 17 -24.59 12.50 2.74
N TYR A 18 -23.97 13.25 1.83
CA TYR A 18 -24.66 14.09 0.85
C TYR A 18 -24.48 13.53 -0.56
N THR A 19 -25.56 12.97 -1.11
CA THR A 19 -25.56 12.18 -2.35
C THR A 19 -25.90 13.01 -3.58
N PRO A 20 -25.61 12.53 -4.81
CA PRO A 20 -26.07 13.20 -6.02
C PRO A 20 -27.59 13.39 -6.09
N LYS A 21 -28.36 12.49 -5.46
CA LYS A 21 -29.83 12.59 -5.40
C LYS A 21 -30.27 13.76 -4.51
N ASP A 22 -29.56 13.97 -3.40
CA ASP A 22 -29.78 15.12 -2.52
C ASP A 22 -29.43 16.42 -3.26
N ILE A 23 -28.34 16.44 -4.03
CA ILE A 23 -28.01 17.58 -4.90
C ILE A 23 -29.12 17.88 -5.91
N GLN A 24 -29.68 16.86 -6.58
CA GLN A 24 -30.80 17.08 -7.51
C GLN A 24 -32.01 17.70 -6.80
N THR A 25 -32.31 17.22 -5.58
CA THR A 25 -33.45 17.66 -4.78
C THR A 25 -33.26 19.10 -4.30
N ASP A 26 -32.10 19.41 -3.70
CA ASP A 26 -31.78 20.74 -3.19
C ASP A 26 -31.71 21.76 -4.34
N MET A 27 -31.12 21.41 -5.49
CA MET A 27 -31.05 22.33 -6.63
C MET A 27 -32.41 22.62 -7.24
N LEU A 28 -33.32 21.64 -7.23
CA LEU A 28 -34.69 21.85 -7.68
C LEU A 28 -35.47 22.72 -6.68
N PHE A 29 -35.31 22.48 -5.37
CA PHE A 29 -36.06 23.17 -4.32
C PHE A 29 -35.56 24.60 -4.05
N GLU A 30 -34.24 24.77 -3.88
CA GLU A 30 -33.62 26.04 -3.49
C GLU A 30 -33.42 26.98 -4.69
N HIS A 31 -33.28 26.43 -5.90
CA HIS A 31 -32.90 27.19 -7.09
C HIS A 31 -33.79 26.97 -8.32
N GLY A 32 -34.77 26.06 -8.26
CA GLY A 32 -35.63 25.73 -9.42
C GLY A 32 -34.90 25.04 -10.57
N VAL A 33 -33.68 24.52 -10.33
CA VAL A 33 -32.83 23.93 -11.36
C VAL A 33 -32.99 22.41 -11.37
N ASN A 34 -33.57 21.87 -12.44
CA ASN A 34 -33.67 20.43 -12.62
C ASN A 34 -32.36 19.86 -13.21
N LEU A 35 -31.61 19.13 -12.39
CA LEU A 35 -30.35 18.50 -12.79
C LEU A 35 -30.56 17.03 -13.17
N THR A 36 -29.85 16.58 -14.20
CA THR A 36 -29.67 15.13 -14.41
C THR A 36 -28.76 14.55 -13.34
N TYR A 37 -28.85 13.25 -13.11
CA TYR A 37 -27.98 12.55 -12.16
C TYR A 37 -26.50 12.75 -12.50
N MET A 38 -26.13 12.72 -13.79
CA MET A 38 -24.74 12.90 -14.23
C MET A 38 -24.20 14.29 -13.93
N TYR A 39 -25.03 15.33 -14.03
CA TYR A 39 -24.63 16.69 -13.64
C TYR A 39 -24.50 16.82 -12.13
N ALA A 40 -25.41 16.22 -11.36
CA ALA A 40 -25.33 16.19 -9.91
C ALA A 40 -24.11 15.41 -9.40
N TRP A 41 -23.80 14.26 -10.02
CA TRP A 41 -22.58 13.50 -9.77
C TRP A 41 -21.34 14.34 -10.08
N SER A 42 -21.27 14.95 -11.25
CA SER A 42 -20.17 15.83 -11.62
C SER A 42 -20.02 17.03 -10.66
N ALA A 43 -21.13 17.51 -10.08
CA ALA A 43 -21.12 18.63 -9.14
C ALA A 43 -20.54 18.21 -7.80
N LYS A 44 -20.94 17.05 -7.30
CA LYS A 44 -20.32 16.39 -6.15
C LYS A 44 -18.81 16.23 -6.35
N GLU A 45 -18.38 15.63 -7.47
CA GLU A 45 -16.96 15.41 -7.73
C GLU A 45 -16.17 16.73 -7.79
N LYS A 46 -16.74 17.77 -8.38
CA LYS A 46 -16.11 19.09 -8.42
C LYS A 46 -16.03 19.74 -7.04
N ALA A 47 -17.09 19.63 -6.22
CA ALA A 47 -17.12 20.15 -4.86
C ALA A 47 -16.06 19.47 -3.98
N LEU A 48 -15.96 18.13 -4.06
CA LEU A 48 -14.94 17.36 -3.36
C LEU A 48 -13.53 17.72 -3.82
N GLN A 49 -13.33 17.95 -5.12
CA GLN A 49 -12.05 18.42 -5.66
C GLN A 49 -11.67 19.80 -5.12
N PHE A 50 -12.61 20.72 -4.97
CA PHE A 50 -12.35 22.03 -4.36
C PHE A 50 -11.95 21.91 -2.89
N LEU A 51 -12.59 21.02 -2.14
CA LEU A 51 -12.31 20.80 -0.72
C LEU A 51 -10.98 20.10 -0.46
N ARG A 52 -10.69 19.04 -1.23
CA ARG A 52 -9.54 18.15 -1.01
C ARG A 52 -8.30 18.58 -1.78
N GLY A 53 -8.45 19.48 -2.75
CA GLY A 53 -7.41 19.83 -3.71
C GLY A 53 -7.26 18.79 -4.83
N HIS A 54 -6.46 19.11 -5.85
CA HIS A 54 -6.16 18.18 -6.92
C HIS A 54 -5.05 17.21 -6.47
N PRO A 55 -5.17 15.89 -6.69
CA PRO A 55 -4.09 14.96 -6.37
C PRO A 55 -2.74 15.37 -6.97
N ALA A 56 -2.72 15.83 -8.21
CA ALA A 56 -1.51 16.35 -8.86
C ALA A 56 -0.80 17.47 -8.06
N ASP A 57 -1.55 18.33 -7.36
CA ASP A 57 -0.97 19.40 -6.53
C ASP A 57 -0.29 18.83 -5.27
N SER A 58 -0.79 17.71 -4.74
CA SER A 58 -0.16 17.00 -3.63
C SER A 58 1.09 16.25 -4.09
N TYR A 59 1.02 15.55 -5.23
CA TYR A 59 2.17 14.84 -5.79
C TYR A 59 3.30 15.79 -6.24
N SER A 60 3.00 17.01 -6.68
CA SER A 60 4.02 18.00 -7.08
C SER A 60 4.93 18.45 -5.93
N LYS A 61 4.52 18.23 -4.68
CA LYS A 61 5.34 18.53 -3.48
C LYS A 61 6.34 17.42 -3.16
N LEU A 62 6.14 16.20 -3.69
CA LEU A 62 6.99 15.05 -3.39
C LEU A 62 8.44 15.28 -3.80
N PRO A 63 8.78 15.78 -5.00
CA PRO A 63 10.19 15.96 -5.38
C PRO A 63 10.98 16.79 -4.37
N SER A 64 10.39 17.88 -3.84
CA SER A 64 11.02 18.73 -2.82
C SER A 64 11.22 17.98 -1.50
N TYR A 65 10.20 17.27 -1.02
CA TYR A 65 10.30 16.46 0.20
C TYR A 65 11.34 15.35 0.06
N LEU A 66 11.34 14.65 -1.07
CA LEU A 66 12.28 13.59 -1.40
C LEU A 66 13.71 14.10 -1.49
N SER A 67 13.93 15.30 -2.04
CA SER A 67 15.29 15.88 -2.10
C SER A 67 15.90 16.11 -0.71
N ILE A 68 15.07 16.37 0.30
CA ILE A 68 15.50 16.48 1.69
C ILE A 68 15.77 15.08 2.24
N LEU A 69 14.87 14.12 2.00
CA LEU A 69 15.05 12.74 2.44
C LEU A 69 16.30 12.09 1.84
N GLU A 70 16.61 12.30 0.56
CA GLU A 70 17.80 11.74 -0.09
C GLU A 70 19.10 12.31 0.49
N LYS A 71 19.11 13.59 0.89
CA LYS A 71 20.26 14.20 1.56
C LYS A 71 20.47 13.62 2.96
N THR A 72 19.38 13.32 3.66
CA THR A 72 19.42 12.82 5.04
C THR A 72 19.59 11.30 5.12
N TYR A 73 19.07 10.56 4.15
CA TYR A 73 18.94 9.10 4.17
C TYR A 73 19.41 8.49 2.84
N ARG A 74 20.63 7.93 2.83
CA ARG A 74 21.18 7.22 1.66
C ARG A 74 20.65 5.79 1.61
N GLY A 75 20.10 5.37 0.46
CA GLY A 75 19.66 3.99 0.22
C GLY A 75 18.20 3.71 0.60
N LEU A 76 17.29 4.61 0.22
CA LEU A 76 15.86 4.49 0.47
C LEU A 76 15.28 3.28 -0.27
N VAL A 77 14.68 2.37 0.49
CA VAL A 77 13.93 1.22 -0.04
C VAL A 77 12.45 1.55 0.11
N VAL A 78 11.73 1.56 -1.00
CA VAL A 78 10.29 1.85 -1.01
C VAL A 78 9.51 0.60 -0.60
N VAL A 79 8.49 0.78 0.24
CA VAL A 79 7.55 -0.24 0.70
C VAL A 79 6.16 0.24 0.37
N VAL A 80 5.45 -0.55 -0.42
CA VAL A 80 4.10 -0.21 -0.89
C VAL A 80 3.10 -1.21 -0.33
N TYR A 81 2.03 -0.70 0.27
CA TYR A 81 1.04 -1.51 0.96
C TYR A 81 -0.38 -0.93 0.80
N GLY A 82 -1.34 -1.81 0.55
CA GLY A 82 -2.76 -1.50 0.55
C GLY A 82 -3.41 -1.99 1.83
N THR A 83 -4.36 -1.22 2.38
CA THR A 83 -5.03 -1.58 3.63
C THR A 83 -6.43 -1.04 3.71
N PHE A 84 -7.34 -1.84 4.26
CA PHE A 84 -8.72 -1.42 4.44
C PHE A 84 -8.84 -0.33 5.49
N LEU A 85 -9.52 0.77 5.17
CA LEU A 85 -9.89 1.76 6.18
C LEU A 85 -10.99 1.19 7.06
N LYS A 86 -10.79 1.22 8.39
CA LYS A 86 -11.84 0.91 9.38
C LYS A 86 -12.67 2.16 9.71
N SER A 87 -13.15 2.89 8.70
CA SER A 87 -14.02 4.05 8.89
C SER A 87 -15.41 3.79 8.30
N ALA A 88 -16.40 4.64 8.62
CA ALA A 88 -17.75 4.56 8.05
C ALA A 88 -17.75 4.61 6.50
N TYR A 89 -16.67 5.10 5.90
CA TYR A 89 -16.41 5.08 4.47
C TYR A 89 -15.67 3.79 4.09
N ARG A 90 -16.34 2.95 3.29
CA ARG A 90 -15.80 1.72 2.69
C ARG A 90 -14.75 2.02 1.61
N GLY A 91 -13.61 2.57 2.02
CA GLY A 91 -12.46 2.82 1.16
C GLY A 91 -11.24 2.00 1.59
N ILE A 92 -10.22 2.01 0.75
CA ILE A 92 -8.93 1.37 0.98
C ILE A 92 -7.86 2.45 0.90
N THR A 93 -7.00 2.49 1.90
CA THR A 93 -5.82 3.36 1.86
C THR A 93 -4.69 2.59 1.19
N LEU A 94 -4.11 3.17 0.14
CA LEU A 94 -2.85 2.71 -0.43
C LEU A 94 -1.75 3.63 0.06
N THR A 95 -0.66 3.07 0.55
CA THR A 95 0.47 3.81 1.08
C THR A 95 1.78 3.35 0.44
N SER A 96 2.69 4.32 0.27
CA SER A 96 4.09 4.10 -0.04
C SER A 96 4.91 4.73 1.08
N SER A 97 5.86 3.98 1.59
CA SER A 97 6.66 4.32 2.76
C SER A 97 8.09 3.85 2.55
N THR A 98 9.01 4.34 3.36
CA THR A 98 10.41 3.92 3.39
C THR A 98 10.85 3.85 4.84
N MET A 99 12.01 3.24 5.08
CA MET A 99 12.61 3.18 6.40
C MET A 99 13.99 3.82 6.36
N ASP A 100 14.35 4.56 7.40
CA ASP A 100 15.71 5.05 7.57
C ASP A 100 16.65 4.00 8.19
N ALA A 101 17.93 4.35 8.31
CA ALA A 101 18.94 3.46 8.91
C ALA A 101 18.70 3.17 10.40
N ALA A 102 17.94 4.01 11.10
CA ALA A 102 17.56 3.82 12.50
C ALA A 102 16.30 2.95 12.66
N GLY A 103 15.69 2.50 11.56
CA GLY A 103 14.46 1.72 11.59
C GLY A 103 13.19 2.59 11.67
N THR A 104 13.31 3.91 11.55
CA THR A 104 12.17 4.83 11.55
C THR A 104 11.43 4.77 10.23
N ILE A 105 10.11 4.65 10.31
CA ILE A 105 9.21 4.62 9.16
C ILE A 105 8.92 6.04 8.70
N LEU A 106 9.07 6.28 7.40
CA LEU A 106 8.75 7.54 6.75
C LEU A 106 7.68 7.28 5.69
N LEU A 107 6.50 7.89 5.86
CA LEU A 107 5.44 7.84 4.87
C LEU A 107 5.80 8.77 3.71
N LEU A 108 5.85 8.21 2.49
CA LEU A 108 6.12 8.98 1.28
C LEU A 108 4.82 9.52 0.69
N VAL A 109 3.84 8.64 0.49
CA VAL A 109 2.55 8.95 -0.13
C VAL A 109 1.47 8.08 0.48
N TYR A 110 0.27 8.63 0.63
CA TYR A 110 -0.94 7.84 0.82
C TYR A 110 -2.06 8.34 -0.10
N VAL A 111 -2.98 7.44 -0.44
CA VAL A 111 -4.22 7.76 -1.16
C VAL A 111 -5.35 6.92 -0.59
N VAL A 112 -6.56 7.47 -0.60
CA VAL A 112 -7.78 6.71 -0.34
C VAL A 112 -8.46 6.41 -1.68
N VAL A 113 -8.68 5.12 -1.95
CA VAL A 113 -9.36 4.61 -3.15
C VAL A 113 -10.61 3.82 -2.77
N ASP A 114 -11.51 3.62 -3.72
CA ASP A 114 -12.77 2.91 -3.44
C ASP A 114 -12.58 1.41 -3.20
N SER A 115 -11.57 0.80 -3.83
CA SER A 115 -11.26 -0.63 -3.68
C SER A 115 -9.85 -0.98 -4.16
N GLU A 116 -9.37 -2.16 -3.77
CA GLU A 116 -8.05 -2.68 -4.06
C GLU A 116 -8.15 -3.51 -5.34
N ASN A 117 -7.95 -2.83 -6.47
CA ASN A 117 -8.11 -3.41 -7.80
C ASN A 117 -7.01 -2.89 -8.74
N ASP A 118 -6.93 -3.48 -9.93
CA ASP A 118 -5.96 -3.13 -10.97
C ASP A 118 -5.93 -1.63 -11.29
N ALA A 119 -7.09 -0.99 -11.42
CA ALA A 119 -7.21 0.41 -11.78
C ALA A 119 -6.69 1.32 -10.65
N SER A 120 -7.05 1.03 -9.41
CA SER A 120 -6.60 1.78 -8.23
C SER A 120 -5.08 1.70 -8.06
N TRP A 121 -4.50 0.50 -8.19
CA TRP A 121 -3.06 0.32 -8.07
C TRP A 121 -2.29 0.98 -9.21
N LYS A 122 -2.77 0.85 -10.45
CA LYS A 122 -2.17 1.52 -11.61
C LYS A 122 -2.21 3.03 -11.44
N TRP A 123 -3.37 3.58 -11.07
CA TRP A 123 -3.55 5.01 -10.82
C TRP A 123 -2.69 5.52 -9.68
N PHE A 124 -2.43 4.71 -8.65
CA PHE A 124 -1.50 5.09 -7.57
C PHE A 124 -0.05 5.14 -8.04
N TYR A 125 0.39 4.13 -8.79
CA TYR A 125 1.78 4.02 -9.22
C TYR A 125 2.18 5.03 -10.29
N GLU A 126 1.27 5.43 -11.19
CA GLU A 126 1.59 6.35 -12.29
C GLU A 126 2.06 7.76 -11.82
N PRO A 127 1.32 8.49 -10.98
CA PRO A 127 1.76 9.75 -10.38
C PRO A 127 2.95 9.55 -9.44
N PHE A 128 3.00 8.43 -8.72
CA PHE A 128 4.15 8.12 -7.87
C PHE A 128 5.43 7.99 -8.70
N LYS A 129 5.38 7.30 -9.84
CA LYS A 129 6.51 7.21 -10.78
C LYS A 129 6.86 8.56 -11.38
N HIS A 130 5.88 9.37 -11.73
CA HIS A 130 6.14 10.70 -12.26
C HIS A 130 6.88 11.59 -11.23
N ALA A 131 6.50 11.51 -9.95
CA ALA A 131 7.06 12.36 -8.90
C ALA A 131 8.36 11.80 -8.27
N TYR A 132 8.43 10.49 -8.04
CA TYR A 132 9.55 9.80 -7.39
C TYR A 132 10.61 9.31 -8.39
N GLY A 133 10.18 8.98 -9.61
CA GLY A 133 11.02 8.34 -10.61
C GLY A 133 11.34 6.88 -10.29
N GLU A 134 12.41 6.38 -10.91
CA GLU A 134 13.04 5.10 -10.58
C GLU A 134 14.37 5.36 -9.87
N ARG A 135 14.65 4.58 -8.82
CA ARG A 135 15.84 4.74 -7.98
C ARG A 135 16.57 3.40 -7.82
N PRO A 136 17.91 3.41 -7.68
CA PRO A 136 18.66 2.20 -7.32
C PRO A 136 18.14 1.60 -6.01
N ASN A 137 18.08 0.28 -5.92
CA ASN A 137 17.61 -0.45 -4.74
C ASN A 137 16.14 -0.24 -4.37
N MET A 138 15.32 0.30 -5.27
CA MET A 138 13.87 0.31 -5.09
C MET A 138 13.30 -1.11 -5.20
N CYS A 139 12.35 -1.46 -4.35
CA CYS A 139 11.60 -2.70 -4.45
C CYS A 139 10.17 -2.48 -3.97
N VAL A 140 9.33 -3.51 -4.05
CA VAL A 140 8.01 -3.53 -3.43
C VAL A 140 7.96 -4.68 -2.45
N VAL A 141 7.43 -4.46 -1.26
CA VAL A 141 7.10 -5.51 -0.29
C VAL A 141 5.60 -5.45 0.00
N SER A 142 4.86 -6.49 -0.38
CA SER A 142 3.40 -6.54 -0.19
C SER A 142 2.89 -7.95 0.15
N ASP A 143 1.59 -8.08 0.38
CA ASP A 143 0.88 -9.32 0.72
C ASP A 143 0.70 -10.30 -0.46
N ARG A 144 1.26 -9.97 -1.64
CA ARG A 144 1.14 -10.71 -2.91
C ARG A 144 -0.22 -10.56 -3.60
N ASN A 145 -0.96 -9.49 -3.36
CA ASN A 145 -2.13 -9.16 -4.17
C ASN A 145 -1.75 -9.09 -5.67
N GLU A 146 -2.50 -9.80 -6.52
CA GLU A 146 -2.25 -9.86 -7.97
C GLU A 146 -2.34 -8.48 -8.64
N SER A 147 -3.21 -7.60 -8.13
CA SER A 147 -3.36 -6.23 -8.64
C SER A 147 -2.10 -5.41 -8.42
N ILE A 148 -1.42 -5.58 -7.27
CA ILE A 148 -0.13 -4.93 -6.97
C ILE A 148 0.93 -5.43 -7.95
N LEU A 149 1.03 -6.75 -8.13
CA LEU A 149 1.99 -7.37 -9.01
C LEU A 149 1.82 -6.89 -10.46
N LYS A 150 0.56 -6.88 -10.94
CA LYS A 150 0.22 -6.42 -12.28
C LYS A 150 0.54 -4.94 -12.47
N ALA A 151 0.09 -4.07 -11.57
CA ALA A 151 0.35 -2.64 -11.68
C ALA A 151 1.86 -2.33 -11.58
N THR A 152 2.59 -3.02 -10.70
CA THR A 152 4.05 -2.93 -10.61
C THR A 152 4.71 -3.32 -11.93
N SER A 153 4.30 -4.42 -12.55
CA SER A 153 4.87 -4.88 -13.83
C SER A 153 4.63 -3.91 -14.99
N ILE A 154 3.53 -3.16 -14.94
CA ILE A 154 3.16 -2.17 -15.97
C ILE A 154 3.91 -0.86 -15.75
N VAL A 155 3.90 -0.34 -14.52
CA VAL A 155 4.41 1.00 -14.23
C VAL A 155 5.91 0.98 -13.98
N TYR A 156 6.45 -0.06 -13.35
CA TYR A 156 7.85 -0.21 -12.99
C TYR A 156 8.45 -1.55 -13.52
N PRO A 157 8.63 -1.69 -14.84
CA PRO A 157 9.19 -2.90 -15.42
C PRO A 157 10.57 -3.20 -14.83
N GLY A 158 10.74 -4.38 -14.23
CA GLY A 158 12.02 -4.81 -13.65
C GLY A 158 12.23 -4.45 -12.18
N MET A 159 11.33 -3.69 -11.54
CA MET A 159 11.41 -3.47 -10.09
C MET A 159 11.18 -4.80 -9.34
N PRO A 160 12.09 -5.23 -8.45
CA PRO A 160 11.92 -6.44 -7.67
C PRO A 160 10.71 -6.36 -6.74
N HIS A 161 9.91 -7.42 -6.74
CA HIS A 161 8.77 -7.58 -5.83
C HIS A 161 9.06 -8.69 -4.82
N TYR A 162 8.81 -8.38 -3.56
CA TYR A 162 8.97 -9.26 -2.42
C TYR A 162 7.64 -9.44 -1.69
N SER A 163 7.48 -10.64 -1.15
CA SER A 163 6.35 -11.02 -0.32
C SER A 163 6.64 -10.68 1.14
N CYS A 164 5.68 -10.04 1.79
CA CYS A 164 5.72 -9.75 3.22
C CYS A 164 5.82 -11.06 4.02
N MET A 165 6.83 -11.17 4.88
CA MET A 165 7.05 -12.39 5.67
C MET A 165 5.87 -12.70 6.61
N TRP A 166 5.19 -11.68 7.14
CA TRP A 166 4.03 -11.88 8.02
C TRP A 166 2.85 -12.49 7.27
N HIS A 167 2.60 -12.06 6.03
CA HIS A 167 1.54 -12.63 5.21
C HIS A 167 1.82 -14.08 4.84
N ILE A 168 3.08 -14.40 4.53
CA ILE A 168 3.49 -15.80 4.33
C ILE A 168 3.29 -16.60 5.62
N TRP A 169 3.68 -16.07 6.78
CA TRP A 169 3.45 -16.74 8.07
C TRP A 169 1.96 -16.98 8.33
N THR A 170 1.09 -15.99 8.10
CA THR A 170 -0.36 -16.15 8.24
C THR A 170 -0.89 -17.26 7.34
N ASN A 171 -0.40 -17.34 6.10
CA ASN A 171 -0.75 -18.43 5.18
C ASN A 171 -0.24 -19.79 5.66
N ILE A 172 0.98 -19.86 6.20
CA ILE A 172 1.53 -21.09 6.78
C ILE A 172 0.66 -21.53 7.97
N ARG A 173 0.37 -20.62 8.88
CA ARG A 173 -0.46 -20.88 10.08
C ARG A 173 -1.85 -21.39 9.71
N ALA A 174 -2.45 -20.84 8.64
CA ALA A 174 -3.75 -21.26 8.15
C ALA A 174 -3.73 -22.64 7.47
N LYS A 175 -2.71 -22.93 6.65
CA LYS A 175 -2.62 -24.16 5.84
C LYS A 175 -2.03 -25.35 6.60
N PHE A 176 -1.02 -25.13 7.43
CA PHE A 176 -0.25 -26.19 8.08
C PHE A 176 -0.41 -26.08 9.59
N LYS A 177 -1.14 -27.01 10.21
CA LYS A 177 -1.52 -26.94 11.64
C LYS A 177 -0.47 -27.51 12.61
N LYS A 178 0.54 -28.20 12.12
CA LYS A 178 1.53 -28.93 12.94
C LYS A 178 2.61 -28.00 13.45
N GLY A 179 2.95 -28.05 14.74
CA GLY A 179 4.17 -27.45 15.29
C GLY A 179 4.27 -25.92 15.19
N HIS A 180 3.15 -25.19 15.19
CA HIS A 180 3.07 -23.74 14.96
C HIS A 180 4.10 -22.91 15.74
N LEU A 181 4.26 -23.13 17.04
CA LEU A 181 5.17 -22.32 17.85
C LEU A 181 6.62 -22.45 17.37
N LYS A 182 7.12 -23.68 17.21
CA LYS A 182 8.47 -23.96 16.71
C LYS A 182 8.65 -23.50 15.27
N LEU A 183 7.62 -23.69 14.42
CA LEU A 183 7.65 -23.23 13.03
C LEU A 183 7.70 -21.71 12.93
N SER A 184 7.03 -20.98 13.82
CA SER A 184 7.04 -19.52 13.83
C SER A 184 8.46 -18.99 13.99
N GLU A 185 9.13 -19.41 15.06
CA GLU A 185 10.50 -19.00 15.37
C GLU A 185 11.47 -19.36 14.23
N LEU A 186 11.40 -20.61 13.75
CA LEU A 186 12.25 -21.06 12.65
C LEU A 186 11.97 -20.31 11.36
N TYR A 187 10.70 -20.10 10.99
CA TYR A 187 10.33 -19.39 9.77
C TYR A 187 10.86 -17.96 9.78
N PHE A 188 10.61 -17.21 10.85
CA PHE A 188 11.05 -15.83 10.97
C PHE A 188 12.58 -15.71 10.99
N ALA A 189 13.27 -16.62 11.67
CA ALA A 189 14.73 -16.69 11.64
C ALA A 189 15.25 -17.03 10.23
N THR A 190 14.61 -17.97 9.53
CA THR A 190 14.99 -18.39 8.17
C THR A 190 14.82 -17.25 7.17
N ALA A 191 13.68 -16.55 7.22
CA ALA A 191 13.44 -15.38 6.36
C ALA A 191 14.53 -14.32 6.53
N GLN A 192 15.05 -14.19 7.76
CA GLN A 192 16.06 -13.23 8.16
C GLN A 192 17.47 -13.83 8.28
N SER A 193 17.80 -14.93 7.59
CA SER A 193 19.17 -15.46 7.59
C SER A 193 20.15 -14.55 6.83
N PHE A 194 21.38 -14.38 7.33
CA PHE A 194 22.41 -13.54 6.69
C PHE A 194 23.22 -14.34 5.68
N THR A 195 23.41 -15.63 5.94
CA THR A 195 24.18 -16.53 5.10
C THR A 195 23.32 -17.66 4.55
N LEU A 196 23.77 -18.27 3.46
CA LEU A 196 23.10 -19.43 2.87
C LEU A 196 23.17 -20.63 3.81
N ASP A 197 24.25 -20.78 4.56
CA ASP A 197 24.42 -21.88 5.51
C ASP A 197 23.38 -21.81 6.63
N GLU A 198 23.22 -20.63 7.26
CA GLU A 198 22.17 -20.40 8.26
C GLU A 198 20.76 -20.65 7.69
N PHE A 199 20.52 -20.21 6.45
CA PHE A 199 19.25 -20.42 5.77
C PHE A 199 18.98 -21.90 5.55
N ASN A 200 19.94 -22.63 5.00
CA ASN A 200 19.82 -24.05 4.67
C ASN A 200 19.65 -24.90 5.94
N GLU A 201 20.42 -24.62 7.00
CA GLU A 201 20.30 -25.30 8.28
C GLU A 201 18.89 -25.13 8.87
N ARG A 202 18.36 -23.90 8.87
CA ARG A 202 17.01 -23.63 9.40
C ARG A 202 15.92 -24.22 8.51
N MET A 203 16.09 -24.21 7.19
CA MET A 203 15.16 -24.87 6.26
C MET A 203 15.08 -26.39 6.49
N SER A 204 16.20 -27.05 6.81
CA SER A 204 16.20 -28.47 7.20
C SER A 204 15.39 -28.70 8.49
N LYS A 205 15.53 -27.83 9.50
CA LYS A 205 14.72 -27.91 10.73
C LYS A 205 13.22 -27.69 10.48
N ILE A 206 12.87 -26.81 9.53
CA ILE A 206 11.47 -26.63 9.11
C ILE A 206 10.93 -27.92 8.45
N GLU A 207 11.72 -28.56 7.61
CA GLU A 207 11.36 -29.82 6.93
C GLU A 207 11.15 -30.98 7.91
N GLU A 208 11.99 -31.10 8.94
CA GLU A 208 11.83 -32.08 10.01
C GLU A 208 10.48 -31.94 10.75
N ILE A 209 10.03 -30.68 10.95
CA ILE A 209 8.73 -30.42 11.59
C ILE A 209 7.59 -30.75 10.64
N ASP A 210 7.59 -30.14 9.44
CA ASP A 210 6.60 -30.40 8.41
C ASP A 210 7.20 -30.19 7.01
N PRO A 211 7.47 -31.27 6.25
CA PRO A 211 8.11 -31.17 4.93
C PRO A 211 7.27 -30.41 3.91
N ARG A 212 5.94 -30.35 4.12
CA ARG A 212 5.03 -29.60 3.24
C ARG A 212 5.25 -28.09 3.35
N VAL A 213 5.73 -27.60 4.49
CA VAL A 213 6.06 -26.18 4.69
C VAL A 213 7.28 -25.81 3.85
N LYS A 214 8.32 -26.65 3.81
CA LYS A 214 9.49 -26.42 2.95
C LYS A 214 9.10 -26.41 1.47
N ALA A 215 8.31 -27.37 1.01
CA ALA A 215 7.80 -27.41 -0.37
C ALA A 215 7.01 -26.13 -0.69
N TYR A 216 6.08 -25.73 0.18
CA TYR A 216 5.33 -24.49 0.02
C TYR A 216 6.23 -23.25 -0.08
N LEU A 217 7.24 -23.13 0.79
CA LEU A 217 8.18 -22.01 0.77
C LEU A 217 9.04 -21.97 -0.50
N TYR A 218 9.38 -23.14 -1.03
CA TYR A 218 10.09 -23.28 -2.30
C TYR A 218 9.23 -22.81 -3.48
N ASP A 219 7.95 -23.21 -3.52
CA ASP A 219 7.00 -22.83 -4.58
C ASP A 219 6.75 -21.31 -4.64
N ILE A 220 6.85 -20.60 -3.50
CA ILE A 220 6.83 -19.12 -3.49
C ILE A 220 8.06 -18.55 -4.19
N GLY A 221 9.19 -19.25 -4.13
CA GLY A 221 10.50 -18.81 -4.59
C GLY A 221 11.24 -18.03 -3.50
N TYR A 222 12.37 -18.56 -3.03
CA TYR A 222 13.14 -17.98 -1.92
C TYR A 222 13.54 -16.52 -2.16
N HIS A 223 13.93 -16.18 -3.40
CA HIS A 223 14.25 -14.82 -3.82
C HIS A 223 13.13 -13.81 -3.59
N ARG A 224 11.88 -14.24 -3.40
CA ARG A 224 10.74 -13.34 -3.12
C ARG A 224 10.54 -13.04 -1.65
N TRP A 225 11.12 -13.79 -0.71
CA TRP A 225 10.76 -13.64 0.70
C TRP A 225 11.91 -13.79 1.70
N SER A 226 13.02 -14.44 1.35
CA SER A 226 14.18 -14.56 2.24
C SER A 226 15.24 -13.52 1.93
N ARG A 227 15.94 -13.04 2.96
CA ARG A 227 16.89 -11.92 2.81
C ARG A 227 18.11 -12.33 2.01
N VAL A 228 18.70 -13.47 2.32
CA VAL A 228 19.93 -13.96 1.68
C VAL A 228 19.78 -14.19 0.18
N HIS A 229 18.55 -14.45 -0.30
CA HIS A 229 18.26 -14.63 -1.72
C HIS A 229 17.74 -13.36 -2.42
N ALA A 230 17.60 -12.24 -1.69
CA ALA A 230 17.11 -10.99 -2.27
C ALA A 230 18.17 -10.33 -3.15
N LYS A 231 17.74 -9.79 -4.30
CA LYS A 231 18.63 -9.09 -5.24
C LYS A 231 18.98 -7.67 -4.77
N VAL A 232 18.17 -7.12 -3.88
CA VAL A 232 18.29 -5.77 -3.35
C VAL A 232 18.59 -5.86 -1.86
N ASN A 233 19.47 -4.98 -1.39
CA ASN A 233 19.76 -4.87 0.03
C ASN A 233 18.55 -4.30 0.78
N ARG A 234 17.70 -5.21 1.30
CA ARG A 234 16.46 -4.89 1.99
C ARG A 234 16.57 -5.09 3.51
N THR A 235 17.76 -4.87 4.10
CA THR A 235 18.19 -5.32 5.43
C THR A 235 17.09 -5.39 6.49
N TRP A 236 16.23 -4.37 6.56
CA TRP A 236 15.15 -4.24 7.55
C TRP A 236 13.73 -4.30 6.96
N ILE A 237 13.61 -4.25 5.64
CA ILE A 237 12.34 -4.16 4.90
C ILE A 237 11.93 -5.56 4.42
N MET A 238 11.36 -6.27 5.36
CA MET A 238 10.88 -7.64 5.16
C MET A 238 9.38 -7.77 5.42
N THR A 239 8.78 -6.74 6.00
CA THR A 239 7.39 -6.68 6.40
C THR A 239 6.72 -5.47 5.77
N SER A 240 5.42 -5.61 5.48
CA SER A 240 4.54 -4.48 5.16
C SER A 240 3.95 -3.83 6.42
N ASN A 241 4.35 -4.28 7.62
CA ASN A 241 3.85 -3.80 8.92
C ASN A 241 4.14 -2.31 9.15
N ILE A 242 5.06 -1.75 8.37
CA ILE A 242 5.30 -0.33 8.23
C ILE A 242 4.01 0.44 7.98
N ALA A 243 3.16 -0.08 7.10
CA ALA A 243 1.92 0.54 6.72
C ALA A 243 0.73 0.12 7.62
N GLU A 244 0.76 -1.09 8.20
CA GLU A 244 -0.22 -1.49 9.24
C GLU A 244 -0.10 -0.62 10.50
N SER A 245 1.13 -0.28 10.91
CA SER A 245 1.38 0.59 12.07
C SER A 245 0.95 2.04 11.82
N LEU A 246 1.12 2.54 10.59
CA LEU A 246 0.63 3.87 10.19
C LEU A 246 -0.90 3.96 10.20
N ASN A 247 -1.60 2.87 9.88
CA ASN A 247 -3.06 2.83 10.03
C ASN A 247 -3.51 2.95 11.48
N ALA A 248 -2.77 2.38 12.43
CA ALA A 248 -3.12 2.50 13.84
C ALA A 248 -3.07 3.97 14.31
N VAL A 249 -2.19 4.78 13.73
CA VAL A 249 -2.05 6.23 14.02
C VAL A 249 -3.10 7.06 13.28
N GLN A 250 -3.47 6.71 12.05
CA GLN A 250 -4.53 7.39 11.28
C GLN A 250 -5.96 7.08 11.78
N ASN A 251 -6.11 6.12 12.70
CA ASN A 251 -7.37 5.78 13.36
C ASN A 251 -7.57 6.52 14.71
N MET A 252 -6.81 7.59 14.98
CA MET A 252 -7.07 8.54 16.07
C MET A 252 -7.77 9.80 15.55
#